data_AF-Q1ZTR2-F1
#
_entry.id   AF-Q1ZTR2-F1
#
_cell.length_a   1.000
_cell.length_b   1.000
_cell.length_c   1.000
_cell.angle_alpha   90.00
_cell.angle_beta   90.00
_cell.angle_gamma   90.00
#
_symmetry.space_group_name_H-M   'P 1'
#
loop_
_entity.id
_entity.type
_entity.pdbx_description
1 polymer ?
#
loop_
_entity_poly.entity_id
_entity_poly.type
_entity_poly.pdbx_seq_one_letter_code
_entity_poly.pdbx_strand_id
1 'polypeptide(L)'
;MKQLHNELKTLIIDALNLEDITIDDIETDAPLFNDGLGLDSIDALELGLAIKKKYNIVIDADDTNTREHFASVANLANYISNNKNS
;
A
#
# COMPACT_ATOMS: atom_id res chain seq x y z
N MET A 1 0.53 -11.79 9.11
CA MET A 1 -0.23 -10.55 8.82
C MET A 1 0.35 -9.32 9.50
N LYS A 2 0.39 -9.20 10.84
CA LYS A 2 0.90 -8.00 11.54
C LYS A 2 2.28 -7.50 11.05
N GLN A 3 3.23 -8.41 10.82
CA GLN A 3 4.55 -8.05 10.29
C GLN A 3 4.48 -7.42 8.88
N LEU A 4 3.68 -8.00 7.98
CA LEU A 4 3.49 -7.48 6.62
C LEU A 4 2.79 -6.12 6.64
N HIS A 5 1.84 -5.90 7.57
CA HIS A 5 1.20 -4.59 7.73
C HIS A 5 2.23 -3.52 8.11
N ASN A 6 3.08 -3.78 9.11
CA ASN A 6 4.12 -2.84 9.51
C ASN A 6 5.15 -2.61 8.39
N GLU A 7 5.50 -3.66 7.65
CA GLU A 7 6.40 -3.57 6.50
C GLU A 7 5.81 -2.72 5.36
N LEU A 8 4.50 -2.80 5.13
CA LEU A 8 3.80 -1.98 4.15
C LEU A 8 3.63 -0.54 4.60
N LYS A 9 3.30 -0.31 5.87
CA LYS A 9 3.26 1.03 6.46
C LYS A 9 4.61 1.73 6.31
N THR A 10 5.68 1.02 6.62
CA THR A 10 7.06 1.53 6.42
C THR A 10 7.31 1.82 4.94
N LEU A 11 6.93 0.90 4.04
CA LEU A 11 7.08 1.10 2.60
C LEU A 11 6.32 2.34 2.09
N ILE A 12 5.11 2.59 2.60
CA ILE A 12 4.30 3.76 2.23
C ILE A 12 5.02 5.04 2.65
N ILE A 13 5.51 5.10 3.89
CA ILE A 13 6.26 6.25 4.41
C ILE A 13 7.52 6.50 3.57
N ASP A 14 8.31 5.46 3.32
CA ASP A 14 9.57 5.56 2.58
C ASP A 14 9.35 5.90 1.10
N ALA A 15 8.32 5.32 0.47
CA ALA A 15 8.06 5.50 -0.95
C ALA A 15 7.50 6.89 -1.27
N LEU A 16 6.71 7.46 -0.35
CA LEU A 16 6.01 8.72 -0.54
C LEU A 16 6.64 9.88 0.27
N ASN A 17 7.80 9.63 0.90
CA ASN A 17 8.54 10.60 1.70
C ASN A 17 7.66 11.32 2.75
N LEU A 18 6.90 10.55 3.54
CA LEU A 18 6.01 11.09 4.57
C LEU A 18 6.80 11.43 5.84
N GLU A 19 7.45 12.60 5.86
CA GLU A 19 8.45 12.99 6.87
C GLU A 19 7.92 13.06 8.32
N ASP A 20 6.63 13.34 8.51
CA ASP A 20 5.99 13.50 9.83
C ASP A 20 5.04 12.34 10.20
N ILE A 21 5.10 11.22 9.47
CA ILE A 21 4.21 10.06 9.69
C ILE A 21 5.02 8.85 10.15
N THR A 22 4.56 8.20 11.22
CA THR A 22 5.09 6.93 11.68
C THR A 22 4.14 5.78 11.34
N ILE A 23 4.62 4.54 11.45
CA ILE A 23 3.79 3.35 11.20
C ILE A 23 2.57 3.26 12.13
N ASP A 24 2.63 3.90 13.31
CA ASP A 24 1.56 3.91 14.29
C ASP A 24 0.47 4.95 13.95
N ASP A 25 0.79 5.95 13.12
CA ASP A 25 -0.16 6.95 12.63
C ASP A 25 -0.99 6.46 11.44
N ILE A 26 -0.56 5.39 10.78
CA ILE A 26 -1.27 4.79 9.66
C ILE A 26 -2.23 3.72 10.18
N GLU A 27 -3.53 3.98 10.12
CA GLU A 27 -4.55 2.99 10.48
C GLU A 27 -4.61 1.86 9.43
N THR A 28 -4.69 0.61 9.89
CA THR A 28 -4.53 -0.56 8.99
C THR A 28 -5.70 -0.75 8.03
N ASP A 29 -6.91 -0.48 8.52
CA ASP A 29 -8.16 -0.66 7.79
C ASP A 29 -8.72 0.67 7.24
N ALA A 30 -8.07 1.79 7.56
CA ALA A 30 -8.48 3.09 7.05
C ALA A 30 -8.16 3.22 5.55
N PRO A 31 -8.91 4.09 4.84
CA PRO A 31 -8.57 4.47 3.49
C PRO A 31 -7.12 4.95 3.39
N LEU A 32 -6.41 4.61 2.31
CA LEU A 32 -5.11 5.22 2.02
C LEU A 32 -5.28 6.56 1.27
N PHE A 33 -6.30 6.67 0.43
CA PHE A 33 -6.52 7.81 -0.46
C PHE A 33 -7.59 8.75 0.09
N ASN A 34 -7.59 10.00 -0.38
CA ASN A 34 -8.57 11.03 -0.01
C ASN A 34 -8.65 11.23 1.51
N ASP A 35 -9.80 10.96 2.14
CA ASP A 35 -10.07 11.20 3.58
C ASP A 35 -9.23 10.35 4.55
N GLY A 36 -8.40 9.45 4.01
CA GLY A 36 -7.47 8.62 4.75
C GLY A 36 -6.12 9.27 4.99
N LEU A 37 -5.07 8.69 4.43
CA LEU A 37 -3.71 9.24 4.47
C LEU A 37 -3.52 10.45 3.53
N GLY A 38 -4.57 10.91 2.85
CA GLY A 38 -4.49 12.06 1.95
C GLY A 38 -3.85 11.78 0.59
N LEU A 39 -3.59 10.51 0.25
CA LEU A 39 -2.86 10.17 -0.97
C LEU A 39 -3.66 10.50 -2.23
N ASP A 40 -2.93 10.90 -3.27
CA ASP A 40 -3.47 11.18 -4.59
C ASP A 40 -3.14 10.08 -5.63
N SER A 41 -3.45 10.34 -6.91
CA SER A 41 -3.21 9.35 -7.98
C SER A 41 -1.73 9.18 -8.35
N ILE A 42 -0.88 10.19 -8.09
CA ILE A 42 0.57 10.12 -8.31
C ILE A 42 1.18 9.23 -7.23
N ASP A 43 0.76 9.41 -5.97
CA ASP A 43 1.18 8.56 -4.85
C ASP A 43 0.83 7.09 -5.08
N ALA A 44 -0.36 6.80 -5.63
CA ALA A 44 -0.77 5.44 -5.99
C ALA A 44 0.24 4.78 -6.94
N LEU A 45 0.71 5.53 -7.94
CA LEU A 45 1.67 5.06 -8.93
C LEU A 45 3.03 4.79 -8.28
N GLU A 46 3.52 5.71 -7.45
CA GLU A 46 4.79 5.55 -6.74
C GLU A 46 4.77 4.35 -5.79
N LEU A 47 3.68 4.18 -5.03
CA LEU A 47 3.47 3.04 -4.16
C LEU A 47 3.39 1.73 -4.94
N GLY A 48 2.69 1.71 -6.09
CA GLY A 48 2.64 0.54 -6.98
C GLY A 48 4.02 0.15 -7.52
N LEU A 49 4.85 1.13 -7.88
CA LEU A 49 6.24 0.89 -8.29
C LEU A 49 7.11 0.38 -7.14
N ALA A 50 6.92 0.89 -5.93
CA ALA A 50 7.63 0.45 -4.74
C ALA A 50 7.28 -1.01 -4.38
N ILE A 51 6.00 -1.38 -4.46
CA ILE A 51 5.52 -2.76 -4.26
C ILE A 51 6.13 -3.69 -5.31
N LYS A 52 6.13 -3.29 -6.59
CA LYS A 52 6.78 -4.05 -7.66
C LYS A 52 8.26 -4.31 -7.38
N LYS A 53 9.00 -3.29 -6.97
CA LYS A 53 10.44 -3.43 -6.66
C LYS A 53 10.69 -4.33 -5.46
N LYS A 54 9.89 -4.20 -4.39
CA LYS A 54 10.11 -4.91 -3.12
C LYS A 54 9.62 -6.35 -3.13
N TYR A 55 8.48 -6.61 -3.77
CA TYR A 55 7.80 -7.91 -3.73
C TYR A 55 7.76 -8.63 -5.08
N ASN A 56 8.24 -7.99 -6.16
CA ASN A 56 8.14 -8.50 -7.54
C ASN A 56 6.69 -8.79 -7.96
N ILE A 57 5.74 -7.98 -7.47
CA ILE A 57 4.31 -8.07 -7.75
C ILE A 57 3.87 -6.83 -8.54
N VAL A 58 3.16 -7.04 -9.64
CA VAL A 58 2.60 -5.94 -10.44
C VAL A 58 1.13 -5.78 -10.10
N ILE A 59 0.75 -4.59 -9.62
CA ILE A 59 -0.65 -4.20 -9.48
C ILE A 59 -1.02 -3.47 -10.77
N ASP A 60 -1.89 -4.07 -11.57
CA ASP A 60 -2.28 -3.53 -12.88
C ASP A 60 -3.28 -2.39 -12.71
N ALA A 61 -2.95 -1.18 -13.17
CA ALA A 61 -3.83 -0.02 -13.07
C ALA A 61 -5.17 -0.21 -13.80
N ASP A 62 -5.22 -1.11 -14.79
CA ASP A 62 -6.42 -1.42 -15.57
C ASP A 62 -7.27 -2.55 -14.94
N ASP A 63 -6.79 -3.21 -13.87
CA ASP A 63 -7.58 -4.20 -13.12
C ASP A 63 -8.71 -3.47 -12.36
N THR A 64 -9.94 -3.96 -12.51
CA THR A 64 -11.11 -3.45 -11.80
C THR A 64 -10.96 -3.52 -10.29
N ASN A 65 -10.12 -4.44 -9.78
CA ASN A 65 -9.86 -4.64 -8.36
C ASN A 65 -8.73 -3.77 -7.83
N THR A 66 -8.02 -3.00 -8.66
CA THR A 66 -6.89 -2.18 -8.21
C THR A 66 -7.30 -1.15 -7.16
N ARG A 67 -8.49 -0.54 -7.32
CA ARG A 67 -9.05 0.33 -6.28
C ARG A 67 -9.25 -0.40 -4.95
N GLU A 68 -9.67 -1.67 -4.99
CA GLU A 68 -9.84 -2.47 -3.78
C GLU A 68 -8.50 -2.84 -3.16
N HIS A 69 -7.50 -3.21 -3.96
CA HIS A 69 -6.16 -3.54 -3.46
C HIS A 69 -5.52 -2.34 -2.75
N PHE A 70 -5.66 -1.15 -3.32
CA PHE A 70 -5.14 0.10 -2.76
C PHE A 70 -6.06 0.74 -1.70
N ALA A 71 -7.20 0.14 -1.36
CA ALA A 71 -8.14 0.76 -0.43
C ALA A 71 -7.53 1.00 0.97
N SER A 72 -6.79 0.03 1.50
CA SER A 72 -6.21 0.07 2.85
C SER A 72 -4.91 -0.74 2.92
N VAL A 73 -4.15 -0.60 4.01
CA VAL A 73 -2.97 -1.43 4.28
C VAL A 73 -3.36 -2.91 4.36
N ALA A 74 -4.50 -3.23 5.00
CA ALA A 74 -5.01 -4.60 5.08
C ALA A 74 -5.24 -5.21 3.70
N ASN A 75 -5.84 -4.46 2.77
CA ASN A 75 -6.13 -4.94 1.43
C ASN A 75 -4.85 -5.19 0.62
N LEU A 76 -3.89 -4.26 0.68
CA LEU A 76 -2.57 -4.44 0.06
C LEU A 76 -1.86 -5.67 0.64
N ALA A 77 -1.89 -5.85 1.96
CA ALA A 77 -1.26 -6.99 2.62
C ALA A 77 -1.89 -8.32 2.19
N ASN A 78 -3.22 -8.38 2.08
CA ASN A 78 -3.94 -9.56 1.61
C ASN A 78 -3.55 -9.88 0.16
N TYR A 79 -3.55 -8.88 -0.72
CA TYR A 79 -3.15 -9.05 -2.11
C TYR A 79 -1.72 -9.57 -2.25
N ILE A 80 -0.77 -8.96 -1.54
CA ILE A 80 0.64 -9.36 -1.58
C ILE A 80 0.84 -10.76 -1.00
N SER A 81 0.18 -11.08 0.12
CA SER A 81 0.26 -12.39 0.75
C SER A 81 -0.29 -13.49 -0.15
N ASN A 82 -1.36 -13.23 -0.89
CA ASN A 82 -1.93 -14.20 -1.82
C ASN A 82 -1.01 -14.44 -3.04
N ASN A 83 -0.37 -13.38 -3.55
CA ASN A 83 0.56 -13.49 -4.68
C ASN A 83 1.92 -14.08 -4.30
N LYS A 84 2.41 -13.86 -3.08
CA LYS A 84 3.68 -14.46 -2.58
C LYS A 84 3.61 -15.98 -2.40
N ASN A 85 2.42 -16.52 -2.15
CA ASN A 85 2.22 -17.95 -1.94
C ASN A 85 1.76 -18.70 -3.21
N SER A 86 1.76 -18.03 -4.37
CA SER A 86 1.39 -18.60 -5.67
C SER A 86 2.60 -19.01 -6.50
#